data_AF-A0A670I235-F1
#
_entry.id   AF-A0A670I235-F1
#
_cell.length_a   1.000
_cell.length_b   1.000
_cell.length_c   1.000
_cell.angle_alpha   90.00
_cell.angle_beta   90.00
_cell.angle_gamma   90.00
#
_symmetry.space_group_name_H-M   'P 1'
#
loop_
_entity.id
_entity.type
_entity.pdbx_description
1 polymer ?
#
loop_
_entity_poly.entity_id
_entity_poly.type
_entity_poly.pdbx_seq_one_letter_code
_entity_poly.pdbx_strand_id
1 'polypeptide(L)'
;MMQSSALTTEGSVKGLPEILGVPMQQIPQCAGCNQHILDKFILKVLDRHWHGSCLKCADCQMQLADRCFSRAGSVYCKEDFFK
;
A
#
# COMPACT_ATOMS: atom_id res chain seq x y z
N MET A 1 -28.60 42.90 -1.42
CA MET A 1 -27.81 42.41 -0.27
C MET A 1 -27.28 41.04 -0.62
N MET A 2 -25.97 40.98 -0.76
CA MET A 2 -25.18 39.93 -1.41
C MET A 2 -24.16 39.47 -0.39
N GLN A 3 -24.15 38.18 -0.04
CA GLN A 3 -23.08 37.46 0.64
C GLN A 3 -23.26 35.99 0.20
N SER A 4 -22.60 35.46 -0.84
CA SER A 4 -21.16 35.31 -1.09
C SER A 4 -20.47 34.55 0.05
N SER A 5 -20.51 33.21 -0.02
CA SER A 5 -19.58 32.37 0.72
C SER A 5 -18.69 31.64 -0.29
N ALA A 6 -17.45 32.13 -0.38
CA ALA A 6 -16.38 31.48 -1.11
C ALA A 6 -15.89 30.26 -0.32
N LEU A 7 -15.95 29.07 -0.92
CA LEU A 7 -15.17 27.93 -0.45
C LEU A 7 -13.77 28.05 -1.05
N THR A 8 -12.83 28.56 -0.25
CA THR A 8 -11.40 28.48 -0.55
C THR A 8 -10.94 27.05 -0.23
N THR A 9 -10.32 26.42 -1.24
CA THR A 9 -9.13 25.54 -1.27
C THR A 9 -8.80 24.75 0.02
N GLU A 10 -8.24 23.54 0.05
CA GLU A 10 -6.93 23.14 -0.50
C GLU A 10 -6.85 21.60 -0.55
N GLY A 11 -6.96 21.01 -1.75
CA GLY A 11 -6.63 19.60 -1.98
C GLY A 11 -5.22 19.50 -2.52
N SER A 12 -4.22 19.40 -1.64
CA SER A 12 -2.83 19.16 -2.02
C SER A 12 -2.47 17.70 -1.81
N VAL A 13 -2.31 16.94 -2.90
CA VAL A 13 -1.08 16.16 -3.14
C VAL A 13 -0.93 15.84 -4.64
N LYS A 14 0.03 16.54 -5.24
CA LYS A 14 1.12 16.05 -6.10
C LYS A 14 0.73 15.20 -7.32
N GLY A 15 0.81 15.85 -8.49
CA GLY A 15 0.83 15.23 -9.80
C GLY A 15 2.05 14.34 -10.09
N LEU A 16 1.89 13.52 -11.13
CA LEU A 16 2.91 12.72 -11.81
C LEU A 16 2.49 12.60 -13.29
N PRO A 17 3.43 12.57 -14.27
CA PRO A 17 3.12 12.85 -15.68
C PRO A 17 2.30 11.76 -16.35
N GLU A 18 1.31 12.21 -17.12
CA GLU A 18 0.45 11.42 -18.00
C GLU A 18 1.26 10.97 -19.23
N ILE A 19 1.70 9.70 -19.28
CA ILE A 19 2.26 9.12 -20.52
C ILE A 19 1.47 7.93 -21.07
N LEU A 20 0.53 7.35 -20.32
CA LEU A 20 -0.32 6.25 -20.80
C LEU A 20 -1.66 6.39 -20.10
N GLY A 21 -2.75 6.61 -20.86
CA GLY A 21 -4.11 6.88 -20.39
C GLY A 21 -4.77 5.77 -19.57
N VAL A 22 -4.16 5.41 -18.44
CA VAL A 22 -4.69 4.53 -17.41
C VAL A 22 -5.05 5.42 -16.22
N PRO A 23 -6.31 5.42 -15.75
CA PRO A 23 -6.68 6.24 -14.60
C PRO A 23 -5.84 5.82 -13.38
N MET A 24 -4.97 6.72 -12.88
CA MET A 24 -4.07 6.49 -11.72
C MET A 24 -4.80 6.19 -10.39
N GLN A 25 -6.14 6.17 -10.38
CA GLN A 25 -6.94 6.05 -9.16
C GLN A 25 -7.02 4.62 -8.58
N GLN A 26 -6.36 3.62 -9.17
CA GLN A 26 -6.54 2.20 -8.80
C GLN A 26 -5.23 1.46 -8.50
N ILE A 27 -4.08 2.14 -8.43
CA ILE A 27 -2.80 1.46 -8.17
C ILE A 27 -2.69 1.18 -6.66
N PRO A 28 -2.62 -0.09 -6.23
CA PRO A 28 -2.57 -0.41 -4.82
C PRO A 28 -1.23 0.04 -4.20
N GLN A 29 -1.28 0.54 -2.96
CA GLN A 29 -0.10 0.94 -2.21
C GLN A 29 0.44 -0.24 -1.39
N CYS A 30 1.76 -0.45 -1.45
CA CYS A 30 2.44 -1.44 -0.65
C CYS A 30 2.44 -1.02 0.83
N ALA A 31 1.89 -1.85 1.71
CA ALA A 31 1.88 -1.57 3.14
C ALA A 31 3.26 -1.67 3.82
N GLY A 32 4.26 -2.26 3.15
CA GLY A 32 5.63 -2.37 3.68
C GLY A 32 6.50 -1.15 3.38
N CYS A 33 6.39 -0.57 2.18
CA CYS A 33 7.20 0.58 1.76
C CYS A 33 6.40 1.85 1.49
N ASN A 34 5.07 1.81 1.66
CA ASN A 34 4.14 2.91 1.37
C ASN A 34 4.25 3.48 -0.06
N GLN A 35 4.70 2.66 -1.01
CA GLN A 35 4.86 3.04 -2.40
C GLN A 35 3.84 2.31 -3.29
N HIS A 36 3.43 2.95 -4.38
CA HIS A 36 2.56 2.35 -5.38
C HIS A 36 3.18 1.09 -5.99
N ILE A 37 2.41 0.02 -6.07
CA ILE A 37 2.86 -1.26 -6.63
C ILE A 37 2.67 -1.21 -8.14
N LEU A 38 3.77 -1.02 -8.86
CA LEU A 38 3.83 -1.05 -10.32
C LEU A 38 4.34 -2.42 -10.84
N ASP A 39 4.47 -3.39 -9.95
CA ASP A 39 5.01 -4.72 -10.26
C ASP A 39 3.99 -5.57 -11.04
N LYS A 40 4.49 -6.55 -11.79
CA LYS A 40 3.65 -7.51 -12.52
C LYS A 40 2.87 -8.42 -11.57
N PHE A 41 3.37 -8.63 -10.35
CA PHE A 41 2.73 -9.48 -9.34
C PHE A 41 2.51 -8.74 -8.03
N ILE A 42 1.26 -8.76 -7.57
CA ILE A 42 0.82 -8.08 -6.35
C ILE A 42 0.37 -9.13 -5.35
N LEU A 43 0.94 -9.11 -4.15
CA LEU A 43 0.52 -9.99 -3.06
C LEU A 43 -0.53 -9.27 -2.22
N LYS A 44 -1.72 -9.88 -2.08
CA LYS A 44 -2.81 -9.37 -1.25
C LYS A 44 -2.91 -10.18 0.05
N VAL A 45 -2.77 -9.50 1.18
CA VAL A 45 -2.62 -10.10 2.51
C VAL A 45 -3.43 -9.32 3.54
N LEU A 46 -4.38 -9.97 4.22
CA LEU A 46 -5.25 -9.37 5.25
C LEU A 46 -5.76 -7.97 4.85
N ASP A 47 -6.23 -7.84 3.61
CA ASP A 47 -6.75 -6.59 3.01
C ASP A 47 -5.72 -5.54 2.56
N ARG A 48 -4.43 -5.79 2.76
CA ARG A 48 -3.34 -4.91 2.30
C ARG A 48 -2.62 -5.50 1.10
N HIS A 49 -2.05 -4.62 0.28
CA HIS A 49 -1.23 -5.02 -0.87
C HIS A 49 0.25 -4.90 -0.54
N TRP A 50 1.06 -5.77 -1.12
CA TRP A 50 2.49 -5.82 -0.88
C TRP A 50 3.26 -6.21 -2.14
N HIS A 51 4.49 -5.70 -2.26
CA HIS A 51 5.45 -6.22 -3.21
C HIS A 51 5.94 -7.61 -2.80
N GLY A 52 6.28 -8.45 -3.78
CA GLY A 52 6.93 -9.75 -3.53
C GLY A 52 8.22 -9.65 -2.72
N SER A 53 8.95 -8.54 -2.86
CA SER A 53 10.18 -8.26 -2.12
C SER A 53 9.94 -7.57 -0.76
N CYS A 54 8.78 -6.92 -0.59
CA CYS A 54 8.45 -6.22 0.66
C CYS A 54 7.74 -7.11 1.67
N LEU A 55 7.01 -8.13 1.21
CA LEU A 55 6.27 -9.04 2.06
C LEU A 55 7.22 -10.06 2.70
N LYS A 56 7.87 -9.63 3.77
CA LYS A 56 8.82 -10.44 4.53
C LYS A 56 8.55 -10.36 6.03
N CYS A 57 8.80 -11.47 6.70
CA CYS A 57 8.72 -11.62 8.14
C CYS A 57 9.55 -10.55 8.86
N ALA A 58 8.98 -9.84 9.84
CA ALA A 58 9.72 -8.82 10.57
C ALA A 58 10.90 -9.40 11.38
N ASP A 59 10.71 -10.59 11.95
CA ASP A 59 11.72 -11.29 12.76
C ASP A 59 12.71 -12.05 11.88
N CYS A 60 12.19 -12.97 11.08
CA CYS A 60 12.97 -13.91 10.29
C CYS A 60 13.38 -13.41 8.88
N GLN A 61 12.87 -12.26 8.43
CA GLN A 61 13.12 -11.67 7.09
C GLN A 61 12.80 -12.59 5.89
N MET A 62 12.20 -13.75 6.14
CA MET A 62 11.77 -14.70 5.11
C MET A 62 10.64 -14.11 4.26
N GLN A 63 10.70 -14.30 2.95
CA GLN A 63 9.63 -13.90 2.04
C GLN A 63 8.37 -14.73 2.29
N LEU A 64 7.25 -14.07 2.53
CA LEU A 64 5.98 -14.70 2.88
C LEU A 64 5.06 -14.73 1.66
N ALA A 65 5.32 -15.60 0.70
CA ALA A 65 4.49 -15.67 -0.51
C ALA A 65 3.11 -16.32 -0.29
N ASP A 66 3.02 -17.27 0.66
CA ASP A 66 1.84 -18.16 0.80
C ASP A 66 1.01 -17.88 2.07
N ARG A 67 1.67 -17.79 3.24
CA ARG A 67 1.02 -17.55 4.53
C ARG A 67 1.74 -16.48 5.34
N CYS A 68 1.04 -15.40 5.61
CA CYS A 68 1.51 -14.25 6.36
C CYS A 68 0.44 -13.83 7.36
N PHE A 69 0.89 -13.39 8.53
CA PHE A 69 0.03 -12.95 9.62
C PHE A 69 0.42 -11.52 10.01
N SER A 70 -0.55 -10.64 10.18
CA SER A 70 -0.26 -9.29 10.68
C SER A 70 -0.50 -9.21 12.18
N ARG A 71 0.46 -8.66 12.93
CA ARG A 71 0.35 -8.37 14.36
C ARG A 71 0.90 -6.97 14.62
N ALA A 72 0.10 -6.11 15.24
CA ALA A 72 0.51 -4.74 15.62
C ALA A 72 1.11 -3.90 14.47
N GLY A 73 0.70 -4.12 13.22
CA GLY A 73 1.21 -3.39 12.06
C GLY A 73 2.44 -4.00 11.39
N SER A 74 3.01 -5.07 11.95
CA SER A 74 4.11 -5.84 11.35
C SER A 74 3.60 -7.17 10.82
N VAL A 75 4.27 -7.73 9.80
CA VAL A 75 3.93 -9.03 9.21
C VAL A 75 4.91 -10.11 9.67
N TYR A 76 4.37 -11.28 9.97
CA TYR A 76 5.09 -12.40 10.56
C TYR A 76 4.79 -13.69 9.79
N CYS A 77 5.72 -14.64 9.84
CA CYS A 77 5.52 -15.96 9.29
C CYS A 77 4.58 -16.78 10.19
N LYS A 78 4.06 -17.90 9.68
CA LYS A 78 3.24 -18.82 10.47
C LYS A 78 3.97 -19.29 11.74
N GLU A 79 5.26 -19.50 11.67
CA GLU A 79 6.01 -20.04 12.81
C GLU A 79 6.14 -19.00 13.93
N ASP A 80 6.60 -17.79 13.58
CA ASP A 80 6.83 -16.70 14.51
C ASP A 80 5.53 -16.12 15.08
N PHE A 81 4.45 -16.15 14.30
CA PHE A 81 3.15 -15.69 14.79
C PHE A 81 2.52 -16.62 15.84
N PHE A 82 2.74 -17.93 15.74
CA PHE A 82 2.20 -18.94 16.66
C PHE A 82 3.15 -19.32 17.80
N LYS A 83 4.35 -18.73 17.81
CA LYS A 83 5.35 -18.89 18.85
C LYS A 83 4.98 -18.09 20.10
#